data_AF-A0A520UE78-F1
#
_entry.id   AF-A0A520UE78-F1
#
_cell.length_a   1.000
_cell.length_b   1.000
_cell.length_c   1.000
_cell.angle_alpha   90.00
_cell.angle_beta   90.00
_cell.angle_gamma   90.00
#
_symmetry.space_group_name_H-M   'P 1'
#
loop_
_entity.id
_entity.type
_entity.pdbx_description
1 polymer ?
#
loop_
_entity_poly.entity_id
_entity_poly.type
_entity_poly.pdbx_seq_one_letter_code
_entity_poly.pdbx_strand_id
1 'polypeptide(L)'
;MLKNKYVLDPWSIIEDKFDSTTVVDSESVFSLGNGKIGQRGNFEEDFSGNQSIGNYISGIYYKDKTKVGWWKKGYPDYFAKMVNCPNWNTIRIEINNKILDLNKCEVFSYRRELNMMEGWCERKVKFETPEKEKIKIVSKKFICLERENIGVIKYSITSLNKKIKIKILPSIDINIKNNDANWNQPFIETIGIETNDNYSKVNSKVINSDFQIATFFKTKYFINSNEVRTTYNKSNVKNLIGSSSEFDLNTNDELSLLKIGGYVNSNDTNFDEFENLIQKELKNSIDLGFENLLNENSKAWNKIWKDSDIVIDGDIMSQQGIRFNIFQLNQTFNGNDPKLNIGPKGFTGEKYGGVTYWDTEAYCIPFYLGTKKSIVAKNLLNQRYNQLPNAILNAEKIGLNHGAALYPMVTANGEECHNEWEITFEEIHRNAAIVQAIKKYLNFTDDFEFVNKKAIKILIAISRFWSQRVNYSNDLNKYVILGVTGPNEYENNVDNNWYTNYSAKWCLEYTIETLDKILKSEINTYNKVVIGTSLEKNEIKKWKKIIDNIYLPYSK
;
A
#
# COMPACT_ATOMS: atom_id res chain seq x y z
N MET A 1 -8.06 -16.14 -17.07
CA MET A 1 -7.58 -17.07 -16.02
C MET A 1 -8.43 -17.07 -14.74
N LEU A 2 -9.26 -16.06 -14.43
CA LEU A 2 -10.06 -16.03 -13.18
C LEU A 2 -11.56 -16.37 -13.32
N LYS A 3 -12.08 -16.59 -14.53
CA LYS A 3 -13.49 -17.03 -14.71
C LYS A 3 -13.67 -18.37 -13.98
N ASN A 4 -14.61 -18.42 -13.03
CA ASN A 4 -15.00 -19.59 -12.25
C ASN A 4 -14.05 -20.02 -11.11
N LYS A 5 -13.08 -19.19 -10.69
CA LYS A 5 -12.23 -19.52 -9.51
C LYS A 5 -12.96 -19.28 -8.18
N TYR A 6 -13.76 -18.22 -8.09
CA TYR A 6 -14.44 -17.83 -6.87
C TYR A 6 -15.95 -18.02 -6.96
N VAL A 7 -16.58 -18.38 -5.84
CA VAL A 7 -18.04 -18.42 -5.73
C VAL A 7 -18.57 -16.98 -5.77
N LEU A 8 -19.62 -16.75 -6.55
CA LEU A 8 -20.27 -15.45 -6.66
C LEU A 8 -21.06 -15.16 -5.39
N ASP A 9 -20.69 -14.07 -4.72
CA ASP A 9 -21.34 -13.56 -3.53
C ASP A 9 -21.24 -12.03 -3.53
N PRO A 10 -22.31 -11.29 -3.19
CA PRO A 10 -22.31 -9.84 -3.30
C PRO A 10 -21.37 -9.13 -2.31
N TRP A 11 -20.92 -9.79 -1.25
CA TRP A 11 -20.11 -9.20 -0.17
C TRP A 11 -18.84 -9.97 0.16
N SER A 12 -18.65 -11.15 -0.43
CA SER A 12 -17.51 -11.99 -0.14
C SER A 12 -16.77 -12.45 -1.39
N ILE A 13 -15.45 -12.59 -1.29
CA ILE A 13 -14.66 -13.41 -2.21
C ILE A 13 -14.47 -14.78 -1.57
N ILE A 14 -14.87 -15.84 -2.27
CA ILE A 14 -14.97 -17.19 -1.71
C ILE A 14 -14.20 -18.19 -2.58
N GLU A 15 -13.25 -18.88 -1.97
CA GLU A 15 -12.54 -20.03 -2.55
C GLU A 15 -13.01 -21.30 -1.82
N ASP A 16 -13.68 -22.21 -2.52
CA ASP A 16 -14.34 -23.41 -1.95
C ASP A 16 -13.56 -24.72 -2.18
N LYS A 17 -12.39 -24.61 -2.81
CA LYS A 17 -11.48 -25.72 -3.09
C LYS A 17 -10.04 -25.29 -2.85
N PHE A 18 -9.25 -26.20 -2.28
CA PHE A 18 -7.83 -25.99 -2.14
C PHE A 18 -7.10 -26.38 -3.42
N ASP A 19 -6.33 -25.46 -3.99
CA ASP A 19 -5.43 -25.71 -5.10
C ASP A 19 -4.06 -25.10 -4.79
N SER A 20 -3.07 -25.94 -4.52
CA SER A 20 -1.72 -25.53 -4.15
C SER A 20 -1.01 -24.74 -5.25
N THR A 21 -1.44 -24.85 -6.52
CA THR A 21 -0.83 -24.13 -7.65
C THR A 21 -1.26 -22.67 -7.72
N THR A 22 -2.36 -22.29 -7.05
CA THR A 22 -2.92 -20.94 -7.13
C THR A 22 -2.78 -20.12 -5.85
N VAL A 23 -2.04 -20.64 -4.86
CA VAL A 23 -1.86 -20.04 -3.53
C VAL A 23 -1.33 -18.61 -3.62
N VAL A 24 -0.32 -18.34 -4.45
CA VAL A 24 0.27 -17.00 -4.62
C VAL A 24 -0.75 -15.96 -5.14
N ASP A 25 -1.68 -16.39 -6.00
CA ASP A 25 -2.75 -15.52 -6.51
C ASP A 25 -3.77 -15.25 -5.39
N SER A 26 -4.19 -16.30 -4.67
CA SER A 26 -5.13 -16.19 -3.56
C SER A 26 -4.55 -15.35 -2.41
N GLU A 27 -3.25 -15.45 -2.14
CA GLU A 27 -2.56 -14.57 -1.20
C GLU A 27 -2.70 -13.09 -1.58
N SER A 28 -2.67 -12.75 -2.86
CA SER A 28 -2.88 -11.37 -3.32
C SER A 28 -4.34 -10.94 -3.09
N VAL A 29 -5.30 -11.76 -3.53
CA VAL A 29 -6.73 -11.44 -3.48
C VAL A 29 -7.27 -11.34 -2.04
N PHE A 30 -6.80 -12.21 -1.15
CA PHE A 30 -7.22 -12.27 0.25
C PHE A 30 -6.31 -11.44 1.18
N SER A 31 -5.60 -10.45 0.64
CA SER A 31 -4.80 -9.52 1.44
C SER A 31 -5.69 -8.65 2.33
N LEU A 32 -5.17 -8.27 3.50
CA LEU A 32 -5.84 -7.43 4.46
C LEU A 32 -5.00 -6.20 4.81
N GLY A 33 -5.64 -5.08 5.10
CA GLY A 33 -4.98 -3.85 5.53
C GLY A 33 -5.93 -2.81 6.10
N ASN A 34 -5.38 -1.79 6.74
CA ASN A 34 -6.15 -0.73 7.41
C ASN A 34 -5.68 0.68 7.05
N GLY A 35 -5.00 0.86 5.91
CA GLY A 35 -4.42 2.13 5.48
C GLY A 35 -3.03 2.42 6.05
N LYS A 36 -2.62 1.72 7.12
CA LYS A 36 -1.31 1.88 7.77
C LYS A 36 -0.44 0.64 7.66
N ILE A 37 -0.98 -0.50 8.03
CA ILE A 37 -0.32 -1.81 7.91
C ILE A 37 -1.17 -2.71 7.01
N GLY A 38 -0.49 -3.62 6.33
CA GLY A 38 -1.17 -4.65 5.58
C GLY A 38 -0.33 -5.90 5.42
N GLN A 39 -1.02 -7.00 5.11
CA GLN A 39 -0.44 -8.31 4.93
C GLN A 39 -1.12 -9.02 3.78
N ARG A 40 -0.33 -9.80 3.04
CA ARG A 40 -0.86 -10.75 2.07
C ARG A 40 -1.70 -11.81 2.79
N GLY A 41 -2.58 -12.44 2.04
CA GLY A 41 -3.41 -13.55 2.48
C GLY A 41 -2.61 -14.85 2.68
N ASN A 42 -1.45 -14.81 3.32
CA ASN A 42 -0.67 -16.02 3.63
C ASN A 42 -1.39 -16.87 4.68
N PHE A 43 -1.09 -18.18 4.71
CA PHE A 43 -1.47 -19.04 5.82
C PHE A 43 -0.69 -18.68 7.08
N GLU A 44 -1.24 -19.05 8.23
CA GLU A 44 -0.58 -18.85 9.53
C GLU A 44 0.49 -19.92 9.76
N GLU A 45 0.19 -21.14 9.31
CA GLU A 45 0.99 -22.35 9.48
C GLU A 45 2.10 -22.47 8.43
N ASP A 46 3.05 -23.36 8.70
CA ASP A 46 4.05 -23.76 7.71
C ASP A 46 3.39 -24.31 6.43
N PHE A 47 3.91 -23.88 5.28
CA PHE A 47 3.44 -24.30 3.97
C PHE A 47 4.64 -24.49 3.03
N SER A 48 4.84 -25.70 2.52
CA SER A 48 5.99 -26.00 1.64
C SER A 48 5.75 -25.71 0.16
N GLY A 49 4.51 -25.36 -0.24
CA GLY A 49 4.20 -24.98 -1.60
C GLY A 49 4.72 -23.57 -1.96
N ASN A 50 4.46 -23.15 -3.20
CA ASN A 50 4.82 -21.82 -3.64
C ASN A 50 4.01 -20.76 -2.88
N GLN A 51 4.70 -19.77 -2.30
CA GLN A 51 4.12 -18.72 -1.50
C GLN A 51 4.94 -17.43 -1.62
N SER A 52 4.29 -16.30 -1.40
CA SER A 52 4.95 -15.00 -1.30
C SER A 52 4.51 -14.34 0.00
N ILE A 53 5.33 -14.45 1.04
CA ILE A 53 5.09 -13.81 2.33
C ILE A 53 5.31 -12.30 2.19
N GLY A 54 4.32 -11.50 2.55
CA GLY A 54 4.41 -10.04 2.47
C GLY A 54 3.68 -9.35 3.60
N ASN A 55 4.41 -8.56 4.39
CA ASN A 55 3.89 -7.73 5.47
C ASN A 55 4.48 -6.34 5.35
N TYR A 56 3.65 -5.30 5.38
CA TYR A 56 4.06 -3.97 4.94
C TYR A 56 3.53 -2.90 5.88
N ILE A 57 4.32 -1.85 6.10
CA ILE A 57 3.94 -0.65 6.83
C ILE A 57 4.06 0.53 5.87
N SER A 58 2.97 1.24 5.63
CA SER A 58 2.92 2.41 4.77
C SER A 58 3.93 3.48 5.20
N GLY A 59 4.65 4.05 4.24
CA GLY A 59 5.67 5.07 4.51
C GLY A 59 7.00 4.56 5.06
N ILE A 60 7.16 3.25 5.30
CA ILE A 60 8.45 2.64 5.68
C ILE A 60 9.06 1.97 4.45
N TYR A 61 10.21 2.48 4.01
CA TYR A 61 10.85 2.05 2.76
C TYR A 61 12.37 1.96 2.88
N TYR A 62 12.96 1.16 2.00
CA TYR A 62 14.40 1.03 1.81
C TYR A 62 14.82 1.73 0.51
N LYS A 63 16.00 2.37 0.54
CA LYS A 63 16.62 2.99 -0.64
C LYS A 63 17.47 1.95 -1.36
N ASP A 64 16.85 1.10 -2.17
CA ASP A 64 17.53 0.02 -2.87
C ASP A 64 18.40 0.58 -4.00
N LYS A 65 19.72 0.39 -3.90
CA LYS A 65 20.67 0.99 -4.84
C LYS A 65 20.29 0.65 -6.28
N THR A 66 20.23 1.67 -7.13
CA THR A 66 19.81 1.53 -8.53
C THR A 66 20.65 0.48 -9.25
N LYS A 67 19.95 -0.44 -9.93
CA LYS A 67 20.55 -1.48 -10.76
C LYS A 67 20.06 -1.29 -12.19
N VAL A 68 20.99 -1.00 -13.09
CA VAL A 68 20.73 -0.79 -14.51
C VAL A 68 21.80 -1.50 -15.32
N GLY A 69 21.47 -1.90 -16.56
CA GLY A 69 22.48 -2.40 -17.49
C GLY A 69 23.49 -1.32 -17.88
N TRP A 70 23.01 -0.10 -18.14
CA TRP A 70 23.82 1.03 -18.58
C TRP A 70 23.35 2.32 -17.91
N TRP A 71 24.26 3.04 -17.25
CA TRP A 71 23.94 4.29 -16.58
C TRP A 71 23.69 5.43 -17.58
N LYS A 72 22.69 6.27 -17.29
CA LYS A 72 22.40 7.51 -18.01
C LYS A 72 22.49 8.68 -17.05
N LYS A 73 23.05 9.81 -17.50
CA LYS A 73 23.10 11.03 -16.69
C LYS A 73 21.67 11.44 -16.33
N GLY A 74 21.42 11.65 -15.04
CA GLY A 74 20.10 12.00 -14.51
C GLY A 74 19.37 10.83 -13.85
N TYR A 75 19.84 9.59 -13.97
CA TYR A 75 19.24 8.47 -13.24
C TYR A 75 19.30 8.67 -11.73
N PRO A 76 18.29 8.17 -10.99
CA PRO A 76 18.30 8.22 -9.54
C PRO A 76 19.28 7.21 -8.95
N ASP A 77 19.81 7.53 -7.77
CA ASP A 77 20.80 6.68 -7.08
C ASP A 77 20.16 5.44 -6.42
N TYR A 78 18.85 5.47 -6.19
CA TYR A 78 18.09 4.38 -5.58
C TYR A 78 16.68 4.26 -6.14
N PHE A 79 16.10 3.07 -5.97
CA PHE A 79 14.67 2.80 -6.13
C PHE A 79 14.06 2.58 -4.74
N ALA A 80 13.11 3.42 -4.34
CA ALA A 80 12.43 3.26 -3.05
C ALA A 80 11.47 2.05 -3.07
N LYS A 81 11.61 1.16 -2.09
CA LYS A 81 10.76 -0.04 -1.95
C LYS A 81 10.28 -0.18 -0.52
N MET A 82 8.98 -0.40 -0.33
CA MET A 82 8.42 -0.79 0.96
C MET A 82 9.12 -2.03 1.48
N VAL A 83 9.42 -2.03 2.78
CA VAL A 83 10.13 -3.13 3.42
C VAL A 83 9.15 -4.25 3.76
N ASN A 84 9.47 -5.49 3.39
CA ASN A 84 8.79 -6.66 3.92
C ASN A 84 9.17 -6.83 5.39
N CYS A 85 8.24 -6.60 6.30
CA CYS A 85 8.46 -6.56 7.74
C CYS A 85 8.43 -7.97 8.37
N PRO A 86 9.05 -8.19 9.55
CA PRO A 86 8.95 -9.45 10.27
C PRO A 86 7.49 -9.90 10.42
N ASN A 87 7.22 -11.18 10.18
CA ASN A 87 5.87 -11.69 10.04
C ASN A 87 5.29 -12.07 11.41
N TRP A 88 4.36 -11.26 11.93
CA TRP A 88 3.67 -11.54 13.19
C TRP A 88 2.52 -12.55 13.05
N ASN A 89 2.12 -12.93 11.83
CA ASN A 89 0.99 -13.85 11.59
C ASN A 89 1.34 -15.32 11.89
N THR A 90 2.64 -15.68 11.92
CA THR A 90 3.12 -17.08 11.95
C THR A 90 2.66 -17.86 13.19
N ILE A 91 2.09 -19.04 12.98
CA ILE A 91 1.69 -20.01 14.01
C ILE A 91 2.16 -21.40 13.54
N ARG A 92 3.31 -21.84 14.03
CA ARG A 92 3.78 -23.21 13.76
C ARG A 92 2.99 -24.21 14.60
N ILE A 93 2.56 -25.29 13.96
CA ILE A 93 1.84 -26.39 14.60
C ILE A 93 2.62 -27.68 14.39
N GLU A 94 2.81 -28.46 15.45
CA GLU A 94 3.24 -29.84 15.37
C GLU A 94 2.13 -30.75 15.94
N ILE A 95 1.78 -31.81 15.22
CA ILE A 95 0.84 -32.86 15.63
C ILE A 95 1.66 -34.12 15.84
N ASN A 96 1.64 -34.69 17.04
CA ASN A 96 2.43 -35.87 17.40
C ASN A 96 3.94 -35.74 17.00
N ASN A 97 4.52 -34.56 17.22
CA ASN A 97 5.90 -34.17 16.86
C ASN A 97 6.20 -34.07 15.34
N LYS A 98 5.17 -33.96 14.49
CA LYS A 98 5.29 -33.71 13.05
C LYS A 98 4.78 -32.32 12.72
N ILE A 99 5.57 -31.52 12.01
CA ILE A 99 5.17 -30.18 11.55
C ILE A 99 3.98 -30.32 10.59
N LEU A 100 2.90 -29.59 10.89
CA LEU A 100 1.75 -29.48 10.02
C LEU A 100 2.14 -28.70 8.76
N ASP A 101 1.84 -29.28 7.61
CA ASP A 101 2.06 -28.66 6.30
C ASP A 101 0.91 -29.05 5.38
N LEU A 102 0.02 -28.09 5.09
CA LEU A 102 -1.20 -28.36 4.32
C LEU A 102 -0.89 -28.88 2.90
N ASN A 103 0.28 -28.53 2.33
CA ASN A 103 0.71 -28.99 1.02
C ASN A 103 0.96 -30.51 0.96
N LYS A 104 1.15 -31.15 2.12
CA LYS A 104 1.42 -32.59 2.25
C LYS A 104 0.22 -33.39 2.75
N CYS A 105 -0.91 -32.72 2.98
CA CYS A 105 -2.12 -33.32 3.53
C CYS A 105 -3.15 -33.60 2.43
N GLU A 106 -4.01 -34.59 2.67
CA GLU A 106 -5.17 -34.85 1.82
C GLU A 106 -6.34 -33.96 2.26
N VAL A 107 -6.61 -32.90 1.50
CA VAL A 107 -7.68 -31.94 1.81
C VAL A 107 -9.00 -32.43 1.24
N PHE A 108 -9.97 -32.71 2.11
CA PHE A 108 -11.31 -33.19 1.71
C PHE A 108 -12.43 -32.15 1.93
N SER A 109 -12.13 -31.03 2.60
CA SER A 109 -13.02 -29.87 2.68
C SER A 109 -12.19 -28.60 2.82
N TYR A 110 -12.44 -27.61 1.98
CA TYR A 110 -11.77 -26.32 2.06
C TYR A 110 -12.78 -25.20 1.84
N ARG A 111 -12.64 -24.11 2.57
CA ARG A 111 -13.36 -22.88 2.31
C ARG A 111 -12.56 -21.70 2.85
N ARG A 112 -12.25 -20.74 1.99
CA ARG A 112 -11.68 -19.46 2.37
C ARG A 112 -12.64 -18.34 1.96
N GLU A 113 -12.82 -17.36 2.83
CA GLU A 113 -13.73 -16.25 2.64
C GLU A 113 -13.05 -14.94 3.02
N LEU A 114 -13.04 -13.98 2.12
CA LEU A 114 -12.79 -12.58 2.41
C LEU A 114 -14.14 -11.89 2.48
N ASN A 115 -14.63 -11.59 3.67
CA ASN A 115 -15.85 -10.82 3.87
C ASN A 115 -15.52 -9.33 3.82
N MET A 116 -15.99 -8.66 2.77
CA MET A 116 -15.70 -7.25 2.52
C MET A 116 -16.58 -6.32 3.35
N MET A 117 -17.77 -6.78 3.75
CA MET A 117 -18.71 -6.00 4.56
C MET A 117 -18.16 -5.75 5.97
N GLU A 118 -17.57 -6.77 6.59
CA GLU A 118 -17.05 -6.74 7.95
C GLU A 118 -15.51 -6.70 8.02
N GLY A 119 -14.84 -6.90 6.87
CA GLY A 119 -13.40 -6.76 6.69
C GLY A 119 -12.56 -7.79 7.43
N TRP A 120 -12.88 -9.07 7.24
CA TRP A 120 -12.12 -10.19 7.77
C TRP A 120 -11.89 -11.26 6.71
N CYS A 121 -10.84 -12.07 6.91
CA CYS A 121 -10.58 -13.28 6.15
C CYS A 121 -10.75 -14.50 7.06
N GLU A 122 -11.54 -15.49 6.64
CA GLU A 122 -11.70 -16.76 7.34
C GLU A 122 -11.30 -17.93 6.45
N ARG A 123 -10.60 -18.93 7.00
CA ARG A 123 -10.31 -20.20 6.36
C ARG A 123 -10.79 -21.34 7.24
N LYS A 124 -11.62 -22.20 6.67
CA LYS A 124 -12.08 -23.47 7.24
C LYS A 124 -11.53 -24.60 6.38
N VAL A 125 -10.76 -25.50 6.96
CA VAL A 125 -10.22 -26.64 6.23
C VAL A 125 -10.34 -27.91 7.05
N LYS A 126 -10.68 -29.01 6.39
CA LYS A 126 -10.59 -30.36 6.95
C LYS A 126 -9.71 -31.21 6.04
N PHE A 127 -8.76 -31.89 6.66
CA PHE A 127 -7.76 -32.67 5.93
C PHE A 127 -7.33 -33.89 6.75
N GLU A 128 -6.71 -34.83 6.06
CA GLU A 128 -6.05 -35.99 6.64
C GLU A 128 -4.53 -35.83 6.50
N THR A 129 -3.80 -35.99 7.60
CA THR A 129 -2.32 -36.01 7.61
C THR A 129 -1.79 -37.32 7.01
N PRO A 130 -0.50 -37.37 6.61
CA PRO A 130 0.15 -38.63 6.23
C PRO A 130 0.03 -39.74 7.29
N GLU A 131 0.04 -39.37 8.56
CA GLU A 131 -0.11 -40.26 9.72
C GLU A 131 -1.58 -40.61 10.08
N LYS A 132 -2.54 -40.25 9.21
CA LYS A 132 -3.97 -40.61 9.29
C LYS A 132 -4.71 -39.97 10.47
N GLU A 133 -4.30 -38.79 10.91
CA GLU A 133 -5.12 -37.91 11.74
C GLU A 133 -6.04 -37.06 10.87
N LYS A 134 -7.33 -37.01 11.19
CA LYS A 134 -8.29 -36.12 10.56
C LYS A 134 -8.42 -34.86 11.40
N ILE A 135 -8.09 -33.73 10.82
CA ILE A 135 -7.99 -32.45 11.52
C ILE A 135 -8.93 -31.44 10.87
N LYS A 136 -9.55 -30.59 11.69
CA LYS A 136 -10.27 -29.39 11.26
C LYS A 136 -9.49 -28.17 11.76
N ILE A 137 -9.26 -27.21 10.87
CA ILE A 137 -8.74 -25.88 11.22
C ILE A 137 -9.79 -24.83 10.86
N VAL A 138 -9.96 -23.86 11.75
CA VAL A 138 -10.71 -22.62 11.51
C VAL A 138 -9.82 -21.45 11.90
N SER A 139 -9.43 -20.63 10.92
CA SER A 139 -8.61 -19.43 11.13
C SER A 139 -9.38 -18.22 10.66
N LYS A 140 -9.71 -17.29 11.56
CA LYS A 140 -10.38 -16.02 11.23
C LYS A 140 -9.49 -14.86 11.66
N LYS A 141 -9.19 -13.96 10.72
CA LYS A 141 -8.29 -12.82 10.96
C LYS A 141 -8.76 -11.52 10.33
N PHE A 142 -8.35 -10.41 10.93
CA PHE A 142 -8.56 -9.06 10.41
C PHE A 142 -7.44 -8.12 10.89
N ILE A 143 -7.22 -7.04 10.16
CA ILE A 143 -6.40 -5.90 10.60
C ILE A 143 -7.37 -4.82 11.09
N CYS A 144 -7.19 -4.31 12.30
CA CYS A 144 -8.14 -3.39 12.91
C CYS A 144 -8.13 -2.02 12.23
N LEU A 145 -9.30 -1.49 11.89
CA LEU A 145 -9.44 -0.12 11.36
C LEU A 145 -9.28 0.97 12.43
N GLU A 146 -9.85 0.78 13.62
CA GLU A 146 -9.82 1.80 14.69
C GLU A 146 -8.54 1.71 15.55
N ARG A 147 -7.84 0.57 15.49
CA ARG A 147 -6.59 0.29 16.21
C ARG A 147 -5.48 0.03 15.21
N GLU A 148 -4.92 1.11 14.68
CA GLU A 148 -4.13 1.08 13.45
C GLU A 148 -2.85 0.23 13.52
N ASN A 149 -2.37 -0.08 14.74
CA ASN A 149 -1.14 -0.81 14.98
C ASN A 149 -1.30 -2.34 15.06
N ILE A 150 -2.54 -2.87 15.09
CA ILE A 150 -2.79 -4.29 15.39
C ILE A 150 -3.67 -5.00 14.36
N GLY A 151 -3.42 -6.30 14.22
CA GLY A 151 -4.33 -7.29 13.71
C GLY A 151 -4.65 -8.35 14.76
N VAL A 152 -5.67 -9.14 14.44
CA VAL A 152 -6.23 -10.14 15.35
C VAL A 152 -6.44 -11.43 14.58
N ILE A 153 -6.06 -12.56 15.19
CA ILE A 153 -6.25 -13.91 14.66
C ILE A 153 -6.92 -14.76 15.74
N LYS A 154 -8.02 -15.42 15.38
CA LYS A 154 -8.59 -16.54 16.12
C LYS A 154 -8.35 -17.81 15.31
N TYR A 155 -7.51 -18.69 15.85
CA TYR A 155 -7.08 -19.92 15.20
C TYR A 155 -7.50 -21.12 16.03
N SER A 156 -8.28 -22.02 15.45
CA SER A 156 -8.84 -23.19 16.12
C SER A 156 -8.43 -24.47 15.41
N ILE A 157 -8.01 -25.47 16.17
CA ILE A 157 -7.67 -26.81 15.69
C ILE A 157 -8.47 -27.86 16.47
N THR A 158 -9.14 -28.75 15.74
CA THR A 158 -9.96 -29.84 16.30
C THR A 158 -9.48 -31.18 15.76
N SER A 159 -9.29 -32.17 16.64
CA SER A 159 -9.07 -33.55 16.23
C SER A 159 -10.39 -34.25 15.95
N LEU A 160 -10.56 -34.88 14.78
CA LEU A 160 -11.85 -35.46 14.37
C LEU A 160 -11.96 -36.97 14.55
N ASN A 161 -10.83 -37.70 14.63
CA ASN A 161 -10.86 -39.17 14.63
C ASN A 161 -9.99 -39.84 15.70
N LYS A 162 -9.04 -39.14 16.33
CA LYS A 162 -8.06 -39.73 17.26
C LYS A 162 -7.73 -38.76 18.40
N LYS A 163 -7.16 -39.27 19.49
CA LYS A 163 -6.46 -38.44 20.47
C LYS A 163 -5.12 -38.00 19.87
N ILE A 164 -4.74 -36.74 20.03
CA ILE A 164 -3.50 -36.18 19.48
C ILE A 164 -2.79 -35.31 20.52
N LYS A 165 -1.47 -35.23 20.40
CA LYS A 165 -0.65 -34.24 21.10
C LYS A 165 -0.35 -33.10 20.15
N ILE A 166 -0.70 -31.87 20.53
CA ILE A 166 -0.39 -30.66 19.75
C ILE A 166 0.67 -29.86 20.47
N LYS A 167 1.69 -29.45 19.72
CA LYS A 167 2.59 -28.36 20.12
C LYS A 167 2.34 -27.17 19.21
N ILE A 168 1.97 -26.04 19.81
CA ILE A 168 1.67 -24.79 19.11
C ILE A 168 2.74 -23.75 19.44
N LEU A 169 3.28 -23.11 18.41
CA LEU A 169 4.29 -22.05 18.51
C LEU A 169 3.80 -20.83 17.72
N PRO A 170 3.06 -19.92 18.36
CA PRO A 170 2.86 -18.57 17.84
C PRO A 170 4.21 -17.84 17.85
N SER A 171 4.59 -17.24 16.73
CA SER A 171 5.89 -16.59 16.58
C SER A 171 5.85 -15.35 15.72
N ILE A 172 6.94 -14.58 15.78
CA ILE A 172 7.35 -13.62 14.75
C ILE A 172 8.40 -14.33 13.91
N ASP A 173 8.16 -14.44 12.61
CA ASP A 173 9.19 -14.93 11.67
C ASP A 173 10.04 -13.75 11.18
N ILE A 174 11.32 -13.77 11.52
CA ILE A 174 12.30 -12.75 11.10
C ILE A 174 13.03 -13.14 9.80
N ASN A 175 12.75 -14.32 9.24
CA ASN A 175 13.34 -14.80 7.98
C ASN A 175 12.62 -14.23 6.75
N ILE A 176 12.44 -12.92 6.72
CA ILE A 176 11.77 -12.22 5.63
C ILE A 176 12.79 -11.61 4.66
N LYS A 177 12.36 -11.43 3.42
CA LYS A 177 13.13 -10.73 2.38
C LYS A 177 12.16 -10.06 1.43
N ASN A 178 12.62 -8.99 0.79
CA ASN A 178 12.00 -8.49 -0.43
C ASN A 178 12.45 -9.40 -1.58
N ASN A 179 11.49 -10.04 -2.25
CA ASN A 179 11.73 -10.87 -3.43
C ASN A 179 12.21 -10.06 -4.64
N ASP A 180 11.89 -8.77 -4.69
CA ASP A 180 12.29 -7.85 -5.76
C ASP A 180 13.58 -7.06 -5.47
N ALA A 181 14.35 -7.40 -4.42
CA ALA A 181 15.58 -6.70 -4.06
C ALA A 181 16.64 -6.74 -5.18
N ASN A 182 17.21 -5.58 -5.55
CA ASN A 182 18.12 -5.45 -6.70
C ASN A 182 19.39 -6.29 -6.53
N TRP A 183 19.89 -6.35 -5.29
CA TRP A 183 21.17 -6.96 -4.93
C TRP A 183 21.03 -8.19 -4.02
N ASN A 184 19.80 -8.71 -3.83
CA ASN A 184 19.51 -9.83 -2.92
C ASN A 184 20.02 -9.61 -1.48
N GLN A 185 20.09 -8.34 -1.05
CA GLN A 185 20.49 -7.97 0.31
C GLN A 185 19.25 -7.80 1.20
N PRO A 186 19.35 -8.08 2.51
CA PRO A 186 18.27 -7.77 3.44
C PRO A 186 18.05 -6.25 3.48
N PHE A 187 16.78 -5.84 3.59
CA PHE A 187 16.42 -4.43 3.77
C PHE A 187 16.35 -4.03 5.25
N ILE A 188 16.21 -5.01 6.13
CA ILE A 188 16.00 -4.81 7.55
C ILE A 188 16.89 -5.74 8.36
N GLU A 189 17.37 -5.27 9.50
CA GLU A 189 18.13 -6.04 10.46
C GLU A 189 17.40 -6.11 11.81
N THR A 190 17.57 -7.23 12.51
CA THR A 190 17.04 -7.39 13.87
C THR A 190 18.03 -6.81 14.87
N ILE A 191 17.58 -5.86 15.69
CA ILE A 191 18.41 -5.15 16.69
C ILE A 191 18.04 -5.51 18.14
N GLY A 192 16.89 -6.15 18.37
CA GLY A 192 16.49 -6.58 19.69
C GLY A 192 15.39 -7.64 19.64
N ILE A 193 15.45 -8.60 20.56
CA ILE A 193 14.47 -9.68 20.69
C ILE A 193 14.08 -9.78 22.16
N GLU A 194 12.77 -9.82 22.41
CA GLU A 194 12.20 -10.04 23.72
C GLU A 194 11.11 -11.11 23.63
N THR A 195 11.12 -12.06 24.57
CA THR A 195 10.13 -13.13 24.64
C THR A 195 9.88 -13.45 26.10
N ASN A 196 8.67 -13.17 26.56
CA ASN A 196 8.21 -13.43 27.93
C ASN A 196 6.88 -14.17 27.84
N ASP A 197 6.89 -15.46 28.15
CA ASP A 197 5.71 -16.33 28.10
C ASP A 197 4.91 -16.21 26.79
N ASN A 198 3.71 -15.60 26.86
CA ASN A 198 2.77 -15.44 25.76
C ASN A 198 2.98 -14.16 24.93
N TYR A 199 3.98 -13.36 25.25
CA TYR A 199 4.34 -12.11 24.58
C TYR A 199 5.70 -12.25 23.88
N SER A 200 5.81 -11.67 22.69
CA SER A 200 7.09 -11.51 22.01
C SER A 200 7.14 -10.21 21.23
N LYS A 201 8.34 -9.65 21.16
CA LYS A 201 8.65 -8.43 20.42
C LYS A 201 10.00 -8.59 19.72
N VAL A 202 10.05 -8.10 18.49
CA VAL A 202 11.27 -7.97 17.68
C VAL A 202 11.41 -6.51 17.29
N ASN A 203 12.50 -5.89 17.74
CA ASN A 203 12.91 -4.57 17.28
C ASN A 203 13.82 -4.74 16.07
N SER A 204 13.54 -3.99 15.03
CA SER A 204 14.24 -4.03 13.76
C SER A 204 14.55 -2.63 13.25
N LYS A 205 15.61 -2.51 12.45
CA LYS A 205 16.03 -1.27 11.80
C LYS A 205 16.13 -1.48 10.30
N VAL A 206 15.58 -0.55 9.52
CA VAL A 206 15.77 -0.55 8.07
C VAL A 206 17.19 -0.06 7.78
N ILE A 207 17.97 -0.90 7.09
CA ILE A 207 19.40 -0.69 6.86
C ILE A 207 19.61 0.65 6.13
N ASN A 208 20.65 1.39 6.51
CA ASN A 208 21.01 2.70 5.94
C ASN A 208 19.89 3.76 6.01
N SER A 209 19.01 3.67 7.00
CA SER A 209 17.98 4.68 7.27
C SER A 209 17.75 4.86 8.78
N ASP A 210 16.92 5.84 9.12
CA ASP A 210 16.47 6.08 10.49
C ASP A 210 15.18 5.33 10.84
N PHE A 211 14.63 4.53 9.90
CA PHE A 211 13.40 3.81 10.17
C PHE A 211 13.64 2.66 11.15
N GLN A 212 12.83 2.65 12.21
CA GLN A 212 12.81 1.61 13.22
C GLN A 212 11.40 1.06 13.34
N ILE A 213 11.31 -0.25 13.58
CA ILE A 213 10.06 -1.00 13.64
C ILE A 213 10.13 -1.90 14.87
N ALA A 214 9.07 -1.96 15.66
CA ALA A 214 8.85 -3.07 16.58
C ALA A 214 7.66 -3.90 16.11
N THR A 215 7.93 -5.17 15.84
CA THR A 215 6.92 -6.20 15.56
C THR A 215 6.60 -6.91 16.87
N PHE A 216 5.33 -7.10 17.20
CA PHE A 216 4.94 -7.71 18.46
C PHE A 216 3.72 -8.61 18.33
N PHE A 217 3.54 -9.52 19.29
CA PHE A 217 2.25 -10.16 19.53
C PHE A 217 2.08 -10.59 20.99
N LYS A 218 0.84 -10.85 21.38
CA LYS A 218 0.45 -11.54 22.61
C LYS A 218 -0.63 -12.59 22.34
N THR A 219 -0.64 -13.66 23.13
CA THR A 219 -1.54 -14.81 22.93
C THR A 219 -2.36 -15.22 24.15
N LYS A 220 -3.51 -15.84 23.91
CA LYS A 220 -4.32 -16.60 24.89
C LYS A 220 -4.79 -17.92 24.28
N TYR A 221 -4.86 -18.97 25.10
CA TYR A 221 -5.30 -20.30 24.69
C TYR A 221 -6.63 -20.68 25.35
N PHE A 222 -7.43 -21.46 24.62
CA PHE A 222 -8.72 -21.96 25.07
C PHE A 222 -8.87 -23.42 24.66
N ILE A 223 -9.42 -24.26 25.53
CA ILE A 223 -9.88 -25.62 25.17
C ILE A 223 -11.39 -25.66 25.35
N ASN A 224 -12.12 -26.01 24.30
CA ASN A 224 -13.59 -26.07 24.30
C ASN A 224 -14.21 -24.76 24.85
N SER A 225 -13.69 -23.61 24.38
CA SER A 225 -14.04 -22.25 24.81
C SER A 225 -13.66 -21.84 26.23
N ASN A 226 -13.02 -22.70 27.03
CA ASN A 226 -12.53 -22.34 28.35
C ASN A 226 -11.08 -21.88 28.29
N GLU A 227 -10.75 -20.71 28.85
CA GLU A 227 -9.38 -20.21 28.91
C GLU A 227 -8.50 -21.19 29.71
N VAL A 228 -7.35 -21.55 29.15
CA VAL A 228 -6.41 -22.47 29.81
C VAL A 228 -5.09 -21.79 30.11
N ARG A 229 -4.56 -22.05 31.31
CA ARG A 229 -3.19 -21.70 31.67
C ARG A 229 -2.27 -22.82 31.21
N THR A 230 -1.12 -22.44 30.67
CA THR A 230 -0.12 -23.36 30.14
C THR A 230 1.27 -22.90 30.53
N THR A 231 2.22 -23.83 30.45
CA THR A 231 3.65 -23.52 30.44
C THR A 231 4.05 -23.01 29.05
N TYR A 232 4.98 -22.06 29.04
CA TYR A 232 5.55 -21.48 27.84
C TYR A 232 7.02 -21.88 27.75
N ASN A 233 7.39 -22.52 26.65
CA ASN A 233 8.77 -22.91 26.37
C ASN A 233 9.31 -22.04 25.23
N LYS A 234 10.25 -21.14 25.54
CA LYS A 234 10.87 -20.26 24.54
C LYS A 234 11.38 -21.07 23.35
N SER A 235 11.08 -20.59 22.14
CA SER A 235 11.46 -21.23 20.88
C SER A 235 12.97 -21.39 20.77
N ASN A 236 13.40 -22.58 20.34
CA ASN A 236 14.76 -22.86 19.87
C ASN A 236 14.85 -22.92 18.34
N VAL A 237 13.73 -22.69 17.64
CA VAL A 237 13.67 -22.71 16.18
C VAL A 237 14.32 -21.44 15.65
N LYS A 238 15.32 -21.60 14.78
CA LYS A 238 15.99 -20.49 14.10
C LYS A 238 14.95 -19.60 13.39
N ASN A 239 15.05 -18.29 13.61
CA ASN A 239 14.20 -17.23 13.05
C ASN A 239 12.74 -17.17 13.53
N LEU A 240 12.24 -18.13 14.32
CA LEU A 240 10.90 -18.04 14.90
C LEU A 240 10.97 -17.58 16.35
N ILE A 241 10.64 -16.31 16.58
CA ILE A 241 10.68 -15.67 17.88
C ILE A 241 9.33 -15.81 18.58
N GLY A 242 9.27 -16.60 19.63
CA GLY A 242 8.03 -16.92 20.33
C GLY A 242 8.22 -17.97 21.41
N SER A 243 7.11 -18.43 22.00
CA SER A 243 7.10 -19.53 22.96
C SER A 243 6.10 -20.60 22.54
N SER A 244 6.48 -21.85 22.70
CA SER A 244 5.64 -23.00 22.42
C SER A 244 4.90 -23.49 23.67
N SER A 245 3.73 -24.08 23.46
CA SER A 245 2.93 -24.76 24.48
C SER A 245 2.42 -26.09 23.94
N GLU A 246 2.24 -27.07 24.82
CA GLU A 246 1.82 -28.42 24.46
C GLU A 246 0.47 -28.76 25.09
N PHE A 247 -0.39 -29.43 24.31
CA PHE A 247 -1.74 -29.80 24.72
C PHE A 247 -2.08 -31.21 24.25
N ASP A 248 -2.72 -31.99 25.10
CA ASP A 248 -3.33 -33.27 24.72
C ASP A 248 -4.81 -33.02 24.38
N LEU A 249 -5.22 -33.33 23.15
CA LEU A 249 -6.61 -33.19 22.71
C LEU A 249 -7.23 -34.56 22.51
N ASN A 250 -8.37 -34.80 23.15
CA ASN A 250 -9.20 -35.96 22.84
C ASN A 250 -9.91 -35.74 21.50
N THR A 251 -10.58 -36.79 21.02
CA THR A 251 -11.42 -36.67 19.83
C THR A 251 -12.53 -35.64 20.07
N ASN A 252 -12.68 -34.72 19.12
CA ASN A 252 -13.58 -33.56 19.12
C ASN A 252 -13.23 -32.43 20.10
N ASP A 253 -12.13 -32.52 20.85
CA ASP A 253 -11.63 -31.34 21.58
C ASP A 253 -11.14 -30.27 20.58
N GLU A 254 -11.50 -29.01 20.84
CA GLU A 254 -11.04 -27.86 20.09
C GLU A 254 -10.07 -27.03 20.93
N LEU A 255 -8.82 -26.93 20.46
CA LEU A 255 -7.85 -25.95 20.95
C LEU A 255 -7.98 -24.68 20.11
N SER A 256 -8.22 -23.55 20.75
CA SER A 256 -8.30 -22.24 20.13
C SER A 256 -7.22 -21.30 20.67
N LEU A 257 -6.65 -20.49 19.79
CA LEU A 257 -5.66 -19.46 20.06
C LEU A 257 -6.24 -18.10 19.65
N LEU A 258 -6.21 -17.13 20.55
CA LEU A 258 -6.34 -15.71 20.22
C LEU A 258 -4.94 -15.11 20.16
N LYS A 259 -4.54 -14.61 18.99
CA LYS A 259 -3.27 -13.89 18.77
C LYS A 259 -3.57 -12.46 18.35
N ILE A 260 -3.05 -11.50 19.11
CA ILE A 260 -3.14 -10.06 18.80
C ILE A 260 -1.71 -9.57 18.60
N GLY A 261 -1.42 -8.95 17.45
CA GLY A 261 -0.08 -8.48 17.13
C GLY A 261 -0.07 -7.50 15.98
N GLY A 262 1.10 -6.98 15.63
CA GLY A 262 1.25 -5.99 14.59
C GLY A 262 2.54 -5.21 14.74
N TYR A 263 2.47 -3.90 14.47
CA TYR A 263 3.65 -3.05 14.31
C TYR A 263 3.48 -1.69 14.98
N VAL A 264 4.58 -1.20 15.56
CA VAL A 264 4.80 0.23 15.84
C VAL A 264 6.08 0.66 15.14
N ASN A 265 6.19 1.93 14.75
CA ASN A 265 7.31 2.39 13.91
C ASN A 265 7.68 3.86 14.16
N SER A 266 8.84 4.25 13.64
CA SER A 266 9.46 5.56 13.87
C SER A 266 8.76 6.74 13.17
N ASN A 267 7.84 6.52 12.23
CA ASN A 267 7.05 7.62 11.64
C ASN A 267 5.98 8.15 12.58
N ASP A 268 5.55 7.33 13.54
CA ASP A 268 4.48 7.65 14.48
C ASP A 268 5.00 8.19 15.81
N THR A 269 6.10 7.63 16.31
CA THR A 269 6.67 7.96 17.62
C THR A 269 8.15 7.60 17.70
N ASN A 270 8.83 8.10 18.73
CA ASN A 270 10.23 7.78 19.00
C ASN A 270 10.39 6.33 19.50
N PHE A 271 11.55 5.72 19.23
CA PHE A 271 11.86 4.34 19.60
C PHE A 271 11.65 4.02 21.08
N ASP A 272 12.01 4.94 21.97
CA ASP A 272 11.89 4.76 23.42
C ASP A 272 10.44 4.65 23.89
N GLU A 273 9.47 5.13 23.09
CA GLU A 273 8.03 5.04 23.36
C GLU A 273 7.38 3.78 22.79
N PHE A 274 8.11 2.96 22.02
CA PHE A 274 7.54 1.76 21.38
C PHE A 274 6.94 0.80 22.41
N GLU A 275 7.65 0.55 23.51
CA GLU A 275 7.18 -0.38 24.54
C GLU A 275 5.89 0.12 25.21
N ASN A 276 5.83 1.41 25.54
CA ASN A 276 4.63 2.01 26.14
C ASN A 276 3.42 1.90 25.22
N LEU A 277 3.62 2.17 23.92
CA LEU A 277 2.55 2.06 22.92
C LEU A 277 2.10 0.61 22.74
N ILE A 278 3.04 -0.34 22.64
CA ILE A 278 2.75 -1.77 22.52
C ILE A 278 1.93 -2.26 23.72
N GLN A 279 2.34 -1.94 24.95
CA GLN A 279 1.62 -2.36 26.15
C GLN A 279 0.22 -1.77 26.21
N LYS A 280 0.03 -0.51 25.79
CA LYS A 280 -1.29 0.13 25.70
C LYS A 280 -2.20 -0.56 24.69
N GLU A 281 -1.70 -0.86 23.49
CA GLU A 281 -2.45 -1.55 22.45
C GLU A 281 -2.85 -2.97 22.89
N LEU A 282 -1.90 -3.72 23.45
CA LEU A 282 -2.12 -5.10 23.87
C LEU A 282 -3.07 -5.21 25.06
N LYS A 283 -2.91 -4.36 26.09
CA LYS A 283 -3.77 -4.41 27.28
C LYS A 283 -5.24 -4.16 26.91
N ASN A 284 -5.49 -3.09 26.17
CA ASN A 284 -6.86 -2.72 25.77
C ASN A 284 -7.50 -3.78 24.87
N SER A 285 -6.71 -4.47 24.05
CA SER A 285 -7.24 -5.40 23.04
C SER A 285 -7.40 -6.83 23.59
N ILE A 286 -6.48 -7.31 24.41
CA ILE A 286 -6.59 -8.64 25.03
C ILE A 286 -7.79 -8.72 25.98
N ASP A 287 -8.05 -7.66 26.74
CA ASP A 287 -9.18 -7.61 27.69
C ASP A 287 -10.54 -7.55 26.96
N LEU A 288 -10.60 -6.91 25.79
CA LEU A 288 -11.81 -6.88 24.96
C LEU A 288 -12.13 -8.23 24.34
N GLY A 289 -11.11 -8.99 23.94
CA GLY A 289 -11.27 -10.29 23.28
C GLY A 289 -11.73 -10.21 21.83
N PHE A 290 -11.74 -11.37 21.17
CA PHE A 290 -11.94 -11.46 19.71
C PHE A 290 -13.27 -10.88 19.22
N GLU A 291 -14.39 -11.30 19.81
CA GLU A 291 -15.73 -10.94 19.30
C GLU A 291 -15.99 -9.43 19.40
N ASN A 292 -15.51 -8.78 20.46
CA ASN A 292 -15.65 -7.33 20.61
C ASN A 292 -14.76 -6.56 19.64
N LEU A 293 -13.52 -7.01 19.41
CA LEU A 293 -12.63 -6.42 18.41
C LEU A 293 -13.19 -6.59 16.98
N LEU A 294 -13.77 -7.75 16.68
CA LEU A 294 -14.42 -8.00 15.39
C LEU A 294 -15.64 -7.09 15.19
N ASN A 295 -16.45 -6.88 16.24
CA ASN A 295 -17.58 -5.95 16.21
C ASN A 295 -17.11 -4.49 16.04
N GLU A 296 -16.02 -4.09 16.70
CA GLU A 296 -15.39 -2.77 16.52
C GLU A 296 -14.96 -2.57 15.05
N ASN A 297 -14.29 -3.58 14.47
CA ASN A 297 -13.88 -3.57 13.06
C ASN A 297 -15.06 -3.52 12.10
N SER A 298 -16.09 -4.33 12.33
CA SER A 298 -17.29 -4.38 11.49
C SER A 298 -18.06 -3.06 11.52
N LYS A 299 -18.12 -2.40 12.69
CA LYS A 299 -18.69 -1.05 12.81
C LYS A 299 -17.89 -0.02 12.02
N ALA A 300 -16.57 -0.10 12.04
CA ALA A 300 -15.71 0.80 11.26
C ALA A 300 -15.90 0.59 9.74
N TRP A 301 -15.96 -0.66 9.27
CA TRP A 301 -16.28 -0.96 7.87
C TRP A 301 -17.68 -0.50 7.47
N ASN A 302 -18.69 -0.69 8.33
CA ASN A 302 -20.03 -0.18 8.08
C ASN A 302 -20.08 1.34 7.90
N LYS A 303 -19.22 2.11 8.59
CA LYS A 303 -19.10 3.56 8.35
C LYS A 303 -18.55 3.85 6.96
N ILE A 304 -17.52 3.11 6.52
CA ILE A 304 -16.92 3.24 5.19
C ILE A 304 -17.95 2.92 4.10
N TRP A 305 -18.67 1.81 4.23
CA TRP A 305 -19.64 1.37 3.23
C TRP A 305 -20.82 2.33 3.04
N LYS A 306 -21.25 3.02 4.10
CA LYS A 306 -22.30 4.06 4.01
C LYS A 306 -21.96 5.17 3.01
N ASP A 307 -20.68 5.52 2.91
CA ASP A 307 -20.21 6.64 2.07
C ASP A 307 -19.62 6.18 0.73
N SER A 308 -19.49 4.86 0.50
CA SER A 308 -18.75 4.32 -0.65
C SER A 308 -19.38 3.14 -1.38
N ASP A 309 -20.44 2.50 -0.85
CA ASP A 309 -21.07 1.36 -1.54
C ASP A 309 -21.72 1.77 -2.87
N ILE A 310 -21.62 0.87 -3.84
CA ILE A 310 -22.28 0.98 -5.14
C ILE A 310 -23.13 -0.28 -5.30
N VAL A 311 -24.44 -0.10 -5.28
CA VAL A 311 -25.42 -1.20 -5.45
C VAL A 311 -25.70 -1.41 -6.93
N ILE A 312 -25.51 -2.65 -7.40
CA ILE A 312 -25.77 -3.09 -8.77
C ILE A 312 -26.79 -4.23 -8.71
N ASP A 313 -28.00 -3.93 -9.16
CA ASP A 313 -29.07 -4.93 -9.26
C ASP A 313 -28.96 -5.71 -10.58
N GLY A 314 -29.20 -7.02 -10.52
CA GLY A 314 -29.25 -7.89 -11.70
C GLY A 314 -27.91 -8.45 -12.19
N ASP A 315 -26.76 -8.01 -11.64
CA ASP A 315 -25.44 -8.57 -11.97
C ASP A 315 -24.57 -8.74 -10.72
N ILE A 316 -24.63 -9.94 -10.12
CA ILE A 316 -23.86 -10.30 -8.93
C ILE A 316 -22.35 -10.29 -9.17
N MET A 317 -21.90 -10.56 -10.41
CA MET A 317 -20.47 -10.58 -10.74
C MET A 317 -19.91 -9.16 -10.73
N SER A 318 -20.64 -8.22 -11.34
CA SER A 318 -20.31 -6.79 -11.26
C SER A 318 -20.41 -6.25 -9.84
N GLN A 319 -21.43 -6.67 -9.07
CA GLN A 319 -21.60 -6.26 -7.67
C GLN A 319 -20.43 -6.72 -6.78
N GLN A 320 -20.01 -7.98 -6.92
CA GLN A 320 -18.86 -8.53 -6.21
C GLN A 320 -17.57 -7.79 -6.62
N GLY A 321 -17.39 -7.55 -7.92
CA GLY A 321 -16.21 -6.86 -8.45
C GLY A 321 -16.07 -5.42 -7.96
N ILE A 322 -17.15 -4.63 -7.99
CA ILE A 322 -17.08 -3.22 -7.57
C ILE A 322 -16.82 -3.09 -6.06
N ARG A 323 -17.45 -3.94 -5.24
CA ARG A 323 -17.19 -3.96 -3.79
C ARG A 323 -15.78 -4.42 -3.49
N PHE A 324 -15.23 -5.39 -4.22
CA PHE A 324 -13.83 -5.78 -4.06
C PHE A 324 -12.86 -4.62 -4.33
N ASN A 325 -13.10 -3.84 -5.38
CA ASN A 325 -12.28 -2.67 -5.69
C ASN A 325 -12.37 -1.61 -4.58
N ILE A 326 -13.57 -1.26 -4.12
CA ILE A 326 -13.80 -0.28 -3.05
C ILE A 326 -13.17 -0.75 -1.73
N PHE A 327 -13.33 -2.03 -1.40
CA PHE A 327 -12.73 -2.64 -0.23
C PHE A 327 -11.21 -2.50 -0.25
N GLN A 328 -10.55 -2.93 -1.33
CA GLN A 328 -9.08 -2.87 -1.44
C GLN A 328 -8.52 -1.44 -1.46
N LEU A 329 -9.22 -0.49 -2.08
CA LEU A 329 -8.85 0.93 -2.03
C LEU A 329 -8.85 1.47 -0.60
N ASN A 330 -9.90 1.16 0.17
CA ASN A 330 -9.99 1.56 1.58
C ASN A 330 -9.01 0.82 2.50
N GLN A 331 -8.66 -0.44 2.20
CA GLN A 331 -7.61 -1.17 2.91
C GLN A 331 -6.22 -0.56 2.67
N THR A 332 -5.98 -0.04 1.47
CA THR A 332 -4.68 0.52 1.07
C THR A 332 -4.49 1.92 1.64
N PHE A 333 -5.53 2.76 1.59
CA PHE A 333 -5.48 4.12 2.09
C PHE A 333 -6.88 4.57 2.53
N ASN A 334 -6.98 4.99 3.80
CA ASN A 334 -8.23 5.46 4.40
C ASN A 334 -8.24 6.98 4.66
N GLY A 335 -7.10 7.66 4.50
CA GLY A 335 -6.93 9.09 4.69
C GLY A 335 -6.68 9.55 6.13
N ASN A 336 -6.44 8.64 7.07
CA ASN A 336 -6.20 8.98 8.48
C ASN A 336 -4.84 9.65 8.72
N ASP A 337 -3.80 9.21 8.02
CA ASP A 337 -2.47 9.82 8.10
C ASP A 337 -2.18 10.69 6.85
N PRO A 338 -2.05 12.03 7.02
CA PRO A 338 -1.75 12.94 5.92
C PRO A 338 -0.34 12.78 5.32
N LYS A 339 0.54 11.97 5.91
CA LYS A 339 1.90 11.69 5.41
C LYS A 339 1.96 10.51 4.44
N LEU A 340 0.92 9.67 4.39
CA LEU A 340 0.89 8.45 3.59
C LEU A 340 0.29 8.65 2.20
N ASN A 341 0.65 7.78 1.27
CA ASN A 341 0.15 7.78 -0.10
C ASN A 341 -0.24 6.36 -0.54
N ILE A 342 -0.58 6.18 -1.82
CA ILE A 342 -1.17 4.97 -2.38
C ILE A 342 -0.15 4.32 -3.30
N GLY A 343 0.33 3.13 -2.91
CA GLY A 343 1.16 2.31 -3.78
C GLY A 343 0.33 1.61 -4.86
N PRO A 344 0.84 1.40 -6.10
CA PRO A 344 0.09 0.76 -7.19
C PRO A 344 -0.48 -0.63 -6.86
N LYS A 345 0.14 -1.36 -5.93
CA LYS A 345 -0.31 -2.67 -5.43
C LYS A 345 -0.73 -2.65 -3.95
N GLY A 346 -0.82 -1.48 -3.33
CA GLY A 346 -1.06 -1.34 -1.90
C GLY A 346 -0.16 -2.28 -1.08
N PHE A 347 -0.77 -3.03 -0.17
CA PHE A 347 -0.08 -4.02 0.68
C PHE A 347 -0.13 -5.45 0.13
N THR A 348 -0.38 -5.61 -1.18
CA THR A 348 -0.67 -6.93 -1.78
C THR A 348 0.54 -7.54 -2.49
N GLY A 349 1.68 -6.85 -2.58
CA GLY A 349 2.89 -7.39 -3.21
C GLY A 349 3.93 -6.31 -3.49
N GLU A 350 5.08 -6.73 -4.03
CA GLU A 350 6.28 -5.90 -4.05
C GLU A 350 6.50 -5.13 -5.36
N LYS A 351 6.00 -5.63 -6.51
CA LYS A 351 6.17 -4.94 -7.79
C LYS A 351 5.66 -3.49 -7.68
N TYR A 352 6.45 -2.56 -8.23
CA TYR A 352 6.32 -1.10 -8.13
C TYR A 352 6.78 -0.48 -6.80
N GLY A 353 7.29 -1.28 -5.87
CA GLY A 353 7.90 -0.84 -4.62
C GLY A 353 6.92 -0.33 -3.56
N GLY A 354 5.61 -0.31 -3.83
CA GLY A 354 4.61 0.16 -2.86
C GLY A 354 4.69 1.66 -2.53
N VAL A 355 5.33 2.45 -3.39
CA VAL A 355 5.51 3.91 -3.22
C VAL A 355 4.65 4.71 -4.20
N THR A 356 4.79 6.04 -4.22
CA THR A 356 3.87 6.95 -4.92
C THR A 356 4.15 7.03 -6.42
N TYR A 357 3.08 6.99 -7.23
CA TYR A 357 3.07 7.19 -8.69
C TYR A 357 2.05 8.26 -9.09
N TRP A 358 1.94 8.57 -10.38
CA TRP A 358 0.91 9.46 -10.95
C TRP A 358 -0.52 8.88 -10.85
N ASP A 359 -0.63 7.57 -10.57
CA ASP A 359 -1.89 6.85 -10.31
C ASP A 359 -2.75 7.54 -9.25
N THR A 360 -2.12 8.06 -8.20
CA THR A 360 -2.79 8.76 -7.10
C THR A 360 -3.61 9.94 -7.63
N GLU A 361 -2.99 10.79 -8.45
CA GLU A 361 -3.65 11.98 -8.97
C GLU A 361 -4.62 11.67 -10.11
N ALA A 362 -4.25 10.75 -11.00
CA ALA A 362 -5.04 10.43 -12.18
C ALA A 362 -6.31 9.65 -11.82
N TYR A 363 -6.19 8.62 -10.98
CA TYR A 363 -7.23 7.61 -10.75
C TYR A 363 -7.78 7.60 -9.32
N CYS A 364 -6.94 7.79 -8.29
CA CYS A 364 -7.39 7.63 -6.91
C CYS A 364 -8.10 8.86 -6.34
N ILE A 365 -7.59 10.08 -6.58
CA ILE A 365 -8.19 11.32 -6.06
C ILE A 365 -9.69 11.46 -6.37
N PRO A 366 -10.18 11.17 -7.59
CA PRO A 366 -11.63 11.19 -7.87
C PRO A 366 -12.46 10.32 -6.92
N PHE A 367 -11.99 9.10 -6.63
CA PHE A 367 -12.66 8.20 -5.69
C PHE A 367 -12.71 8.79 -4.28
N TYR A 368 -11.59 9.31 -3.76
CA TYR A 368 -11.54 9.87 -2.41
C TYR A 368 -12.29 11.20 -2.28
N LEU A 369 -12.40 12.00 -3.34
CA LEU A 369 -13.28 13.16 -3.36
C LEU A 369 -14.75 12.76 -3.24
N GLY A 370 -15.16 11.69 -3.92
CA GLY A 370 -16.55 11.21 -3.91
C GLY A 370 -16.95 10.43 -2.66
N THR A 371 -16.00 9.82 -1.95
CA THR A 371 -16.30 8.85 -0.87
C THR A 371 -15.73 9.20 0.49
N LYS A 372 -14.92 10.26 0.60
CA LYS A 372 -14.33 10.73 1.87
C LYS A 372 -14.49 12.23 2.01
N LYS A 373 -14.17 12.74 3.20
CA LYS A 373 -14.03 14.18 3.43
C LYS A 373 -12.93 14.75 2.54
N SER A 374 -13.19 15.90 1.92
CA SER A 374 -12.28 16.56 0.96
C SER A 374 -10.86 16.81 1.50
N ILE A 375 -10.70 16.92 2.83
CA ILE A 375 -9.39 17.02 3.49
C ILE A 375 -8.44 15.86 3.11
N VAL A 376 -8.96 14.67 2.82
CA VAL A 376 -8.17 13.51 2.39
C VAL A 376 -7.50 13.80 1.04
N ALA A 377 -8.27 14.25 0.04
CA ALA A 377 -7.73 14.66 -1.25
C ALA A 377 -6.79 15.89 -1.11
N LYS A 378 -7.14 16.85 -0.25
CA LYS A 378 -6.28 18.00 0.07
C LYS A 378 -4.92 17.56 0.62
N ASN A 379 -4.89 16.53 1.47
CA ASN A 379 -3.65 16.02 2.06
C ASN A 379 -2.75 15.35 1.01
N LEU A 380 -3.30 14.57 0.08
CA LEU A 380 -2.56 14.03 -1.06
C LEU A 380 -1.93 15.16 -1.91
N LEU A 381 -2.69 16.23 -2.18
CA LEU A 381 -2.17 17.40 -2.91
C LEU A 381 -1.14 18.22 -2.08
N ASN A 382 -1.32 18.30 -0.76
CA ASN A 382 -0.35 18.93 0.14
C ASN A 382 0.99 18.17 0.11
N GLN A 383 1.00 16.85 -0.05
CA GLN A 383 2.25 16.10 -0.22
C GLN A 383 2.96 16.52 -1.50
N ARG A 384 2.27 16.63 -2.63
CA ARG A 384 2.89 17.13 -3.87
C ARG A 384 3.42 18.55 -3.71
N TYR A 385 2.74 19.40 -2.95
CA TYR A 385 3.27 20.72 -2.59
C TYR A 385 4.57 20.61 -1.78
N ASN A 386 4.60 19.76 -0.75
CA ASN A 386 5.79 19.57 0.08
C ASN A 386 6.96 18.94 -0.70
N GLN A 387 6.68 18.17 -1.75
CA GLN A 387 7.65 17.54 -2.65
C GLN A 387 8.14 18.47 -3.78
N LEU A 388 7.56 19.67 -3.92
CA LEU A 388 7.91 20.61 -4.99
C LEU A 388 9.42 20.93 -5.07
N PRO A 389 10.16 21.14 -3.95
CA PRO A 389 11.60 21.34 -4.02
C PRO A 389 12.35 20.17 -4.69
N ASN A 390 11.98 18.92 -4.37
CA ASN A 390 12.59 17.74 -4.99
C ASN A 390 12.18 17.58 -6.46
N ALA A 391 10.95 17.94 -6.82
CA ALA A 391 10.53 17.99 -8.22
C ALA A 391 11.33 19.01 -9.05
N ILE A 392 11.73 20.13 -8.45
CA ILE A 392 12.64 21.10 -9.08
C ILE A 392 14.03 20.50 -9.26
N LEU A 393 14.57 19.83 -8.24
CA LEU A 393 15.86 19.13 -8.35
C LEU A 393 15.85 18.04 -9.43
N ASN A 394 14.74 17.32 -9.61
CA ASN A 394 14.60 16.34 -10.69
C ASN A 394 14.69 16.99 -12.07
N ALA A 395 14.06 18.15 -12.26
CA ALA A 395 14.16 18.93 -13.50
C ALA A 395 15.59 19.46 -13.74
N GLU A 396 16.30 19.88 -12.68
CA GLU A 396 17.70 20.31 -12.77
C GLU A 396 18.64 19.19 -13.22
N LYS A 397 18.41 17.95 -12.79
CA LYS A 397 19.19 16.77 -13.20
C LYS A 397 19.15 16.55 -14.73
N ILE A 398 18.08 16.95 -15.40
CA ILE A 398 17.91 16.86 -16.86
C ILE A 398 18.18 18.19 -17.59
N GLY A 399 18.77 19.18 -16.90
CA GLY A 399 19.24 20.44 -17.49
C GLY A 399 18.20 21.55 -17.58
N LEU A 400 17.04 21.40 -16.93
CA LEU A 400 16.05 22.48 -16.80
C LEU A 400 16.36 23.32 -15.56
N ASN A 401 15.91 24.57 -15.52
CA ASN A 401 16.30 25.50 -14.45
C ASN A 401 15.20 26.53 -14.17
N HIS A 402 15.52 27.60 -13.43
CA HIS A 402 14.59 28.69 -13.08
C HIS A 402 13.31 28.22 -12.36
N GLY A 403 13.41 27.16 -11.54
CA GLY A 403 12.27 26.63 -10.79
C GLY A 403 11.26 25.84 -11.62
N ALA A 404 11.66 25.30 -12.77
CA ALA A 404 10.92 24.24 -13.45
C ALA A 404 10.81 23.01 -12.55
N ALA A 405 9.62 22.41 -12.45
CA ALA A 405 9.40 21.18 -11.69
C ALA A 405 9.05 20.00 -12.59
N LEU A 406 9.80 18.91 -12.46
CA LEU A 406 9.46 17.60 -13.00
C LEU A 406 9.13 16.69 -11.81
N TYR A 407 7.84 16.44 -11.61
CA TYR A 407 7.45 15.46 -10.62
C TYR A 407 7.91 14.06 -11.07
N PRO A 408 8.35 13.22 -10.13
CA PRO A 408 8.91 11.91 -10.44
C PRO A 408 7.83 10.94 -10.94
N MET A 409 8.23 9.94 -11.71
CA MET A 409 7.37 8.79 -12.01
C MET A 409 7.15 7.96 -10.74
N VAL A 410 8.23 7.70 -9.99
CA VAL A 410 8.21 6.87 -8.77
C VAL A 410 8.84 7.63 -7.63
N THR A 411 8.19 7.70 -6.46
CA THR A 411 8.78 8.39 -5.32
C THR A 411 8.24 8.01 -3.95
N ALA A 412 9.10 8.13 -2.94
CA ALA A 412 8.70 8.15 -1.53
C ALA A 412 8.72 9.57 -0.91
N ASN A 413 9.56 10.48 -1.42
CA ASN A 413 9.83 11.79 -0.79
C ASN A 413 9.86 12.97 -1.79
N GLY A 414 9.56 12.75 -3.06
CA GLY A 414 9.65 13.71 -4.16
C GLY A 414 10.85 13.52 -5.09
N GLU A 415 11.90 12.80 -4.66
CA GLU A 415 13.00 12.41 -5.55
C GLU A 415 12.54 11.31 -6.52
N GLU A 416 13.02 11.35 -7.76
CA GLU A 416 12.82 10.25 -8.70
C GLU A 416 13.46 8.95 -8.20
N CYS A 417 12.79 7.83 -8.47
CA CYS A 417 13.23 6.48 -8.10
C CYS A 417 13.23 5.53 -9.30
N HIS A 418 12.58 5.89 -10.42
CA HIS A 418 12.53 5.05 -11.61
C HIS A 418 13.85 5.03 -12.38
N ASN A 419 14.23 3.90 -12.96
CA ASN A 419 15.56 3.67 -13.54
C ASN A 419 15.56 3.15 -14.99
N GLU A 420 14.50 3.40 -15.75
CA GLU A 420 14.44 3.16 -17.20
C GLU A 420 14.22 4.49 -17.93
N TRP A 421 15.15 4.88 -18.81
CA TRP A 421 15.23 6.21 -19.39
C TRP A 421 13.95 6.63 -20.14
N GLU A 422 13.30 5.67 -20.81
CA GLU A 422 12.07 5.87 -21.58
C GLU A 422 10.85 6.18 -20.70
N ILE A 423 10.90 5.87 -19.40
CA ILE A 423 9.89 6.29 -18.43
C ILE A 423 10.40 7.47 -17.59
N THR A 424 11.59 7.31 -16.99
CA THR A 424 12.19 8.23 -16.02
C THR A 424 12.29 9.64 -16.60
N PHE A 425 12.74 9.79 -17.85
CA PHE A 425 12.96 11.09 -18.46
C PHE A 425 11.88 11.50 -19.44
N GLU A 426 11.16 10.52 -20.02
CA GLU A 426 10.33 10.74 -21.21
C GLU A 426 8.83 10.63 -20.96
N GLU A 427 8.39 9.92 -19.91
CA GLU A 427 6.97 9.82 -19.53
C GLU A 427 6.46 11.06 -18.75
N ILE A 428 6.69 12.23 -19.32
CA ILE A 428 6.56 13.54 -18.66
C ILE A 428 5.11 14.03 -18.51
N HIS A 429 4.14 13.31 -19.09
CA HIS A 429 2.72 13.65 -18.99
C HIS A 429 2.19 13.58 -17.54
N ARG A 430 2.87 12.85 -16.65
CA ARG A 430 2.62 12.78 -15.20
C ARG A 430 2.51 14.15 -14.52
N ASN A 431 3.24 15.17 -15.00
CA ASN A 431 3.09 16.53 -14.51
C ASN A 431 1.65 17.06 -14.70
N ALA A 432 0.99 16.69 -15.79
CA ALA A 432 -0.38 17.10 -16.06
C ALA A 432 -1.40 16.39 -15.16
N ALA A 433 -1.13 15.15 -14.72
CA ALA A 433 -1.99 14.44 -13.78
C ALA A 433 -2.14 15.23 -12.46
N ILE A 434 -1.04 15.83 -11.97
CA ILE A 434 -1.05 16.68 -10.77
C ILE A 434 -1.89 17.93 -10.97
N VAL A 435 -1.74 18.60 -12.12
CA VAL A 435 -2.55 19.79 -12.45
C VAL A 435 -4.03 19.43 -12.58
N GLN A 436 -4.36 18.29 -13.19
CA GLN A 436 -5.73 17.76 -13.26
C GLN A 436 -6.31 17.49 -11.88
N ALA A 437 -5.55 16.87 -10.98
CA ALA A 437 -6.01 16.62 -9.62
C ALA A 437 -6.27 17.91 -8.83
N ILE A 438 -5.40 18.93 -8.98
CA ILE A 438 -5.64 20.27 -8.40
C ILE A 438 -6.95 20.87 -8.93
N LYS A 439 -7.19 20.80 -10.24
CA LYS A 439 -8.45 21.31 -10.84
C LYS A 439 -9.67 20.54 -10.34
N LYS A 440 -9.62 19.21 -10.30
CA LYS A 440 -10.71 18.36 -9.79
C LYS A 440 -11.02 18.70 -8.33
N TYR A 441 -10.00 18.84 -7.50
CA TYR A 441 -10.16 19.24 -6.09
C TYR A 441 -10.81 20.62 -5.97
N LEU A 442 -10.33 21.62 -6.71
CA LEU A 442 -10.89 22.97 -6.67
C LEU A 442 -12.36 22.98 -7.13
N ASN A 443 -12.66 22.33 -8.26
CA ASN A 443 -14.03 22.25 -8.78
C ASN A 443 -15.01 21.57 -7.82
N PHE A 444 -14.52 20.66 -6.97
CA PHE A 444 -15.34 19.93 -6.02
C PHE A 444 -15.54 20.69 -4.68
N THR A 445 -14.60 21.58 -4.32
CA THR A 445 -14.53 22.14 -2.96
C THR A 445 -14.60 23.66 -2.87
N ASP A 446 -14.38 24.36 -3.99
CA ASP A 446 -14.18 25.81 -4.04
C ASP A 446 -13.10 26.34 -3.07
N ASP A 447 -12.13 25.49 -2.70
CA ASP A 447 -11.04 25.84 -1.76
C ASP A 447 -9.95 26.70 -2.43
N PHE A 448 -10.29 27.97 -2.69
CA PHE A 448 -9.37 28.95 -3.24
C PHE A 448 -8.23 29.31 -2.27
N GLU A 449 -8.38 29.08 -0.97
CA GLU A 449 -7.29 29.29 0.00
C GLU A 449 -6.12 28.36 -0.29
N PHE A 450 -6.41 27.07 -0.54
CA PHE A 450 -5.40 26.10 -0.97
C PHE A 450 -4.71 26.53 -2.27
N VAL A 451 -5.49 27.02 -3.24
CA VAL A 451 -4.95 27.50 -4.53
C VAL A 451 -4.00 28.67 -4.32
N ASN A 452 -4.44 29.70 -3.59
CA ASN A 452 -3.71 30.94 -3.38
C ASN A 452 -2.39 30.73 -2.63
N LYS A 453 -2.37 29.80 -1.67
CA LYS A 453 -1.19 29.57 -0.81
C LYS A 453 -0.22 28.52 -1.37
N LYS A 454 -0.75 27.49 -2.04
CA LYS A 454 0.01 26.27 -2.39
C LYS A 454 -0.12 25.88 -3.85
N ALA A 455 -1.33 25.63 -4.34
CA ALA A 455 -1.52 25.01 -5.66
C ALA A 455 -0.92 25.87 -6.78
N ILE A 456 -1.09 27.20 -6.74
CA ILE A 456 -0.55 28.11 -7.76
C ILE A 456 0.98 28.01 -7.92
N LYS A 457 1.72 27.70 -6.84
CA LYS A 457 3.18 27.51 -6.90
C LYS A 457 3.55 26.25 -7.68
N ILE A 458 2.77 25.17 -7.51
CA ILE A 458 2.91 23.94 -8.30
C ILE A 458 2.62 24.23 -9.78
N LEU A 459 1.51 24.93 -10.05
CA LEU A 459 1.08 25.28 -11.41
C LEU A 459 2.15 26.10 -12.17
N ILE A 460 2.73 27.11 -11.52
CA ILE A 460 3.82 27.92 -12.08
C ILE A 460 5.06 27.06 -12.37
N ALA A 461 5.47 26.22 -11.43
CA ALA A 461 6.67 25.40 -11.59
C ALA A 461 6.52 24.34 -12.71
N ILE A 462 5.34 23.73 -12.84
CA ILE A 462 5.01 22.82 -13.94
C ILE A 462 4.93 23.59 -15.28
N SER A 463 4.39 24.81 -15.28
CA SER A 463 4.38 25.66 -16.48
C SER A 463 5.79 26.03 -16.95
N ARG A 464 6.70 26.30 -16.01
CA ARG A 464 8.13 26.51 -16.29
C ARG A 464 8.75 25.29 -16.94
N PHE A 465 8.47 24.09 -16.41
CA PHE A 465 8.89 22.82 -17.03
C PHE A 465 8.42 22.71 -18.49
N TRP A 466 7.11 22.84 -18.75
CA TRP A 466 6.59 22.73 -20.11
C TRP A 466 7.18 23.78 -21.05
N SER A 467 7.38 25.01 -20.56
CA SER A 467 7.94 26.10 -21.36
C SER A 467 9.41 25.92 -21.75
N GLN A 468 10.14 25.08 -21.02
CA GLN A 468 11.55 24.76 -21.29
C GLN A 468 11.69 23.42 -22.03
N ARG A 469 10.73 22.50 -21.89
CA ARG A 469 10.76 21.18 -22.52
C ARG A 469 10.32 21.17 -24.00
N VAL A 470 9.56 22.18 -24.44
CA VAL A 470 9.17 22.35 -25.85
C VAL A 470 10.35 22.82 -26.71
N ASN A 471 10.37 22.37 -27.97
CA ASN A 471 11.26 22.86 -29.01
C ASN A 471 10.46 23.64 -30.06
N TYR A 472 11.10 24.51 -30.84
CA TYR A 472 10.45 25.16 -31.99
C TYR A 472 10.90 24.46 -33.27
N SER A 473 9.95 23.93 -34.05
CA SER A 473 10.20 23.39 -35.39
C SER A 473 10.00 24.50 -36.41
N ASN A 474 11.07 24.85 -37.14
CA ASN A 474 10.99 25.81 -38.23
C ASN A 474 10.13 25.27 -39.39
N ASP A 475 10.22 23.96 -39.68
CA ASP A 475 9.50 23.32 -40.78
C ASP A 475 7.99 23.34 -40.56
N LEU A 476 7.55 23.08 -39.33
CA LEU A 476 6.13 23.15 -38.96
C LEU A 476 5.69 24.57 -38.60
N ASN A 477 6.63 25.49 -38.34
CA ASN A 477 6.40 26.79 -37.75
C ASN A 477 5.55 26.69 -36.44
N LYS A 478 5.89 25.69 -35.61
CA LYS A 478 5.15 25.32 -34.39
C LYS A 478 6.11 24.89 -33.27
N TYR A 479 5.64 25.01 -32.03
CA TYR A 479 6.26 24.32 -30.90
C TYR A 479 5.95 22.82 -30.96
N VAL A 480 6.94 21.98 -30.71
CA VAL A 480 6.87 20.52 -30.71
C VAL A 480 7.45 19.99 -29.40
N ILE A 481 7.08 18.77 -29.03
CA ILE A 481 7.71 18.05 -27.92
C ILE A 481 8.23 16.72 -28.47
N LEU A 482 9.54 16.57 -28.47
CA LEU A 482 10.25 15.43 -29.06
C LEU A 482 10.73 14.46 -27.99
N GLY A 483 10.90 13.18 -28.35
CA GLY A 483 11.45 12.15 -27.47
C GLY A 483 10.67 12.00 -26.15
N VAL A 484 9.42 11.56 -26.25
CA VAL A 484 8.54 11.35 -25.09
C VAL A 484 7.92 9.96 -25.11
N THR A 485 7.47 9.52 -23.94
CA THR A 485 6.60 8.36 -23.78
C THR A 485 5.24 8.88 -23.31
N GLY A 486 4.18 8.48 -24.01
CA GLY A 486 2.81 8.84 -23.62
C GLY A 486 2.26 7.88 -22.57
N PRO A 487 0.97 7.99 -22.21
CA PRO A 487 0.30 6.98 -21.36
C PRO A 487 0.31 5.56 -21.96
N ASN A 488 0.51 5.43 -23.27
CA ASN A 488 0.78 4.16 -23.92
C ASN A 488 2.30 3.88 -23.89
N GLU A 489 2.75 3.18 -22.86
CA GLU A 489 4.16 2.81 -22.63
C GLU A 489 4.74 1.84 -23.69
N TYR A 490 3.93 1.35 -24.64
CA TYR A 490 4.45 0.58 -25.79
C TYR A 490 5.10 1.46 -26.86
N GLU A 491 4.87 2.77 -26.80
CA GLU A 491 5.41 3.76 -27.73
C GLU A 491 6.43 4.65 -27.01
N ASN A 492 7.71 4.39 -27.25
CA ASN A 492 8.82 4.98 -26.51
C ASN A 492 9.63 5.92 -27.41
N ASN A 493 10.15 7.01 -26.84
CA ASN A 493 10.93 8.01 -27.57
C ASN A 493 10.23 8.57 -28.82
N VAL A 494 8.90 8.65 -28.78
CA VAL A 494 8.10 9.15 -29.90
C VAL A 494 8.04 10.68 -29.90
N ASP A 495 7.80 11.25 -31.06
CA ASP A 495 7.66 12.69 -31.22
C ASP A 495 6.18 13.11 -31.25
N ASN A 496 5.90 14.24 -30.61
CA ASN A 496 4.60 14.91 -30.64
C ASN A 496 3.43 14.01 -30.22
N ASN A 497 3.63 13.17 -29.20
CA ASN A 497 2.52 12.44 -28.59
C ASN A 497 1.37 13.41 -28.27
N TRP A 498 0.18 13.17 -28.86
CA TRP A 498 -0.92 14.13 -28.79
C TRP A 498 -1.33 14.44 -27.34
N TYR A 499 -1.41 13.42 -26.48
CA TYR A 499 -1.78 13.58 -25.08
C TYR A 499 -0.78 14.46 -24.34
N THR A 500 0.52 14.25 -24.56
CA THR A 500 1.59 15.06 -23.95
C THR A 500 1.57 16.50 -24.45
N ASN A 501 1.45 16.74 -25.77
CA ASN A 501 1.40 18.10 -26.32
C ASN A 501 0.14 18.86 -25.85
N TYR A 502 -1.02 18.20 -25.87
CA TYR A 502 -2.26 18.78 -25.35
C TYR A 502 -2.16 19.08 -23.86
N SER A 503 -1.60 18.16 -23.08
CA SER A 503 -1.38 18.32 -21.64
C SER A 503 -0.49 19.52 -21.32
N ALA A 504 0.60 19.70 -22.09
CA ALA A 504 1.47 20.86 -21.95
C ALA A 504 0.70 22.17 -22.20
N LYS A 505 -0.02 22.24 -23.33
CA LYS A 505 -0.88 23.40 -23.66
C LYS A 505 -1.87 23.70 -22.54
N TRP A 506 -2.61 22.68 -22.11
CA TRP A 506 -3.67 22.80 -21.11
C TRP A 506 -3.14 23.23 -19.74
N CYS A 507 -1.98 22.73 -19.31
CA CYS A 507 -1.36 23.15 -18.06
C CYS A 507 -0.97 24.64 -18.06
N LEU A 508 -0.45 25.13 -19.18
CA LEU A 508 -0.11 26.55 -19.36
C LEU A 508 -1.37 27.42 -19.33
N GLU A 509 -2.41 27.02 -20.06
CA GLU A 509 -3.71 27.71 -20.09
C GLU A 509 -4.33 27.80 -18.69
N TYR A 510 -4.40 26.67 -17.98
CA TYR A 510 -5.00 26.60 -16.65
C TYR A 510 -4.22 27.41 -15.60
N THR A 511 -2.89 27.44 -15.71
CA THR A 511 -2.05 28.28 -14.85
C THR A 511 -2.35 29.77 -15.06
N ILE A 512 -2.45 30.22 -16.31
CA ILE A 512 -2.78 31.60 -16.65
C ILE A 512 -4.20 31.94 -16.17
N GLU A 513 -5.18 31.08 -16.43
CA GLU A 513 -6.56 31.25 -15.96
C GLU A 513 -6.61 31.40 -14.43
N THR A 514 -5.85 30.57 -13.71
CA THR A 514 -5.78 30.61 -12.25
C THR A 514 -5.13 31.91 -11.76
N LEU A 515 -4.03 32.35 -12.37
CA LEU A 515 -3.40 33.64 -12.05
C LEU A 515 -4.35 34.81 -12.29
N ASP A 516 -5.09 34.81 -13.40
CA ASP A 516 -6.07 35.85 -13.72
C ASP A 516 -7.24 35.86 -12.72
N LYS A 517 -7.68 34.69 -12.24
CA LYS A 517 -8.68 34.59 -11.16
C LYS A 517 -8.16 35.20 -9.86
N ILE A 518 -6.93 34.86 -9.45
CA ILE A 518 -6.31 35.42 -8.24
C ILE A 518 -6.16 36.94 -8.35
N LEU A 519 -5.73 37.43 -9.52
CA LEU A 519 -5.57 38.86 -9.79
C LEU A 519 -6.91 39.61 -9.66
N LYS A 520 -7.99 39.05 -10.22
CA LYS A 520 -9.34 39.64 -10.15
C LYS A 520 -9.94 39.57 -8.75
N SER A 521 -9.64 38.51 -7.98
CA SER A 521 -10.20 38.35 -6.63
C SER A 521 -9.49 39.21 -5.59
N GLU A 522 -8.14 39.22 -5.59
CA GLU A 522 -7.36 39.94 -4.59
C GLU A 522 -5.93 40.26 -5.08
N ILE A 523 -5.70 41.52 -5.48
CA ILE A 523 -4.41 42.00 -5.99
C ILE A 523 -3.23 41.75 -5.04
N ASN A 524 -3.45 41.86 -3.72
CA ASN A 524 -2.40 41.63 -2.73
C ASN A 524 -1.94 40.17 -2.72
N THR A 525 -2.86 39.23 -2.88
CA THR A 525 -2.54 37.80 -2.98
C THR A 525 -1.79 37.51 -4.28
N TYR A 526 -2.22 38.10 -5.41
CA TYR A 526 -1.48 38.01 -6.66
C TYR A 526 -0.03 38.53 -6.52
N ASN A 527 0.15 39.70 -5.91
CA ASN A 527 1.49 40.27 -5.69
C ASN A 527 2.36 39.36 -4.81
N LYS A 528 1.80 38.76 -3.77
CA LYS A 528 2.51 37.76 -2.94
C LYS A 528 2.92 36.53 -3.74
N VAL A 529 2.07 36.04 -4.65
CA VAL A 529 2.41 34.92 -5.55
C VAL A 529 3.55 35.31 -6.48
N VAL A 530 3.48 36.47 -7.12
CA VAL A 530 4.53 36.96 -8.04
C VAL A 530 5.86 37.10 -7.33
N ILE A 531 5.89 37.75 -6.16
CA ILE A 531 7.10 37.92 -5.35
C ILE A 531 7.62 36.56 -4.87
N GLY A 532 6.75 35.72 -4.32
CA GLY A 532 7.14 34.44 -3.72
C GLY A 532 7.57 33.36 -4.72
N THR A 533 7.30 33.55 -6.01
CA THR A 533 7.70 32.62 -7.10
C THR A 533 8.68 33.25 -8.08
N SER A 534 9.03 34.52 -7.90
CA SER A 534 9.78 35.33 -8.86
C SER A 534 9.21 35.23 -10.28
N LEU A 535 7.88 35.25 -10.41
CA LEU A 535 7.22 35.08 -11.71
C LEU A 535 7.37 36.34 -12.57
N GLU A 536 7.98 36.19 -13.74
CA GLU A 536 8.17 37.32 -14.66
C GLU A 536 7.07 37.44 -15.70
N LYS A 537 6.73 38.68 -16.08
CA LYS A 537 5.75 38.94 -17.17
C LYS A 537 6.18 38.31 -18.51
N ASN A 538 7.48 38.18 -18.75
CA ASN A 538 8.00 37.57 -19.98
C ASN A 538 7.78 36.05 -20.01
N GLU A 539 7.76 35.37 -18.85
CA GLU A 539 7.39 33.95 -18.78
C GLU A 539 5.95 33.76 -19.28
N ILE A 540 5.00 34.54 -18.76
CA ILE A 540 3.58 34.47 -19.16
C ILE A 540 3.42 34.75 -20.66
N LYS A 541 4.14 35.73 -21.22
CA LYS A 541 4.14 36.00 -22.67
C LYS A 541 4.64 34.80 -23.47
N LYS A 542 5.73 34.16 -23.02
CA LYS A 542 6.27 32.94 -23.65
C LYS A 542 5.26 31.79 -23.56
N TRP A 543 4.60 31.60 -22.43
CA TRP A 543 3.57 30.57 -22.25
C TRP A 543 2.41 30.76 -23.23
N LYS A 544 1.88 31.99 -23.37
CA LYS A 544 0.85 32.31 -24.38
C LYS A 544 1.31 31.99 -25.80
N LYS A 545 2.54 32.38 -26.16
CA LYS A 545 3.11 32.06 -27.48
C LYS A 545 3.16 30.55 -27.74
N ILE A 546 3.51 29.75 -26.73
CA ILE A 546 3.50 28.28 -26.82
C ILE A 546 2.08 27.75 -27.01
N ILE A 547 1.12 28.20 -26.18
CA ILE A 547 -0.29 27.78 -26.24
C ILE A 547 -0.86 27.97 -27.66
N ASP A 548 -0.62 29.14 -28.26
CA ASP A 548 -1.15 29.50 -29.58
C ASP A 548 -0.50 28.71 -30.73
N ASN A 549 0.71 28.19 -30.52
CA ASN A 549 1.56 27.65 -31.58
C ASN A 549 2.10 26.24 -31.33
N ILE A 550 1.61 25.51 -30.35
CA ILE A 550 2.01 24.10 -30.16
C ILE A 550 1.32 23.20 -31.19
N TYR A 551 2.09 22.27 -31.75
CA TYR A 551 1.62 21.29 -32.72
C TYR A 551 0.78 20.23 -32.01
N LEU A 552 -0.39 19.95 -32.54
CA LEU A 552 -1.25 18.84 -32.12
C LEU A 552 -1.49 17.99 -33.37
N PRO A 553 -0.90 16.78 -33.47
CA PRO A 553 -1.07 15.95 -34.65
C PRO A 553 -2.55 15.59 -34.81
N TYR A 554 -3.05 15.72 -36.03
CA TYR A 554 -4.43 15.49 -36.37
C TYR A 554 -4.51 15.01 -37.82
N SER A 555 -5.25 13.93 -38.06
CA SER A 555 -5.63 13.48 -39.40
C SER A 555 -7.09 13.83 -39.64
N LYS A 556 -7.38 14.35 -40.84
CA LYS A 556 -8.75 14.65 -41.28
C LYS A 556 -9.51 13.40 -41.68
#